data_AF-A0A268QUN2-F1
#
_entry.id   AF-A0A268QUN2-F1
#
_cell.length_a   1.000
_cell.length_b   1.000
_cell.length_c   1.000
_cell.angle_alpha   90.00
_cell.angle_beta   90.00
_cell.angle_gamma   90.00
#
_symmetry.space_group_name_H-M   'P 1'
#
loop_
_entity.id
_entity.type
_entity.pdbx_description
1 polymer ?
#
loop_
_entity_poly.entity_id
_entity_poly.type
_entity_poly.pdbx_seq_one_letter_code
_entity_poly.pdbx_strand_id
1 'polypeptide(L)' 'SSPSRVNIHALDPVYIVAKISFTPFMDRINVWEVLRNTLTREKGLGGIETRGVLRIGMPYKTKAND' A
#
# COMPACT_ATOMS: atom_id res chain seq x y z
N SER A 1 0.93 -14.64 -3.21
CA SER A 1 1.43 -15.69 -4.14
C SER A 1 2.29 -15.02 -5.19
N SER A 2 3.38 -15.65 -5.67
CA SER A 2 4.12 -15.19 -6.85
C SER A 2 3.52 -15.85 -8.10
N PRO A 3 2.95 -15.10 -9.06
CA PRO A 3 2.36 -15.65 -10.28
C PRO A 3 3.42 -16.32 -11.14
N SER A 4 4.64 -15.77 -11.11
CA SER A 4 5.81 -16.29 -11.81
C SER A 4 6.44 -17.49 -11.11
N ARG A 5 5.84 -18.02 -10.03
CA ARG A 5 6.35 -19.16 -9.24
C ARG A 5 7.80 -18.97 -8.79
N VAL A 6 8.20 -17.74 -8.49
CA VAL A 6 9.51 -17.45 -7.92
C VAL A 6 9.45 -17.54 -6.40
N ASN A 7 10.55 -17.98 -5.79
CA ASN A 7 10.70 -17.98 -4.34
C ASN A 7 10.73 -16.52 -3.86
N ILE A 8 9.65 -16.10 -3.19
CA ILE A 8 9.58 -14.79 -2.55
C ILE A 8 10.43 -14.79 -1.29
N HIS A 9 11.26 -13.78 -1.13
CA HIS A 9 12.03 -13.62 0.10
C HIS A 9 11.10 -13.33 1.27
N ALA A 10 11.33 -13.96 2.43
CA ALA A 10 10.47 -13.81 3.60
C ALA A 10 10.36 -12.36 4.12
N LEU A 11 11.39 -11.56 3.90
CA LEU A 11 11.42 -10.13 4.26
C LEU A 11 10.55 -9.26 3.34
N ASP A 12 10.27 -9.66 2.10
CA ASP A 12 9.55 -8.83 1.13
C ASP A 12 8.14 -8.46 1.59
N PRO A 13 7.27 -9.41 1.99
CA PRO A 13 5.95 -9.06 2.52
C PRO A 13 6.05 -8.29 3.85
N VAL A 14 7.06 -8.57 4.68
CA VAL A 14 7.27 -7.84 5.95
C VAL A 14 7.57 -6.37 5.69
N TYR A 15 8.45 -6.07 4.72
CA TYR A 15 8.79 -4.71 4.32
C TYR A 15 7.59 -3.98 3.72
N ILE A 16 6.85 -4.63 2.80
CA ILE A 16 5.65 -4.05 2.17
C ILE A 16 4.61 -3.69 3.24
N VAL A 17 4.30 -4.61 4.15
CA VAL A 17 3.32 -4.39 5.21
C VAL A 17 3.79 -3.27 6.14
N ALA A 18 5.04 -3.27 6.58
CA ALA A 18 5.56 -2.20 7.43
C ALA A 18 5.42 -0.83 6.75
N LYS A 19 5.79 -0.72 5.47
CA LYS A 19 5.67 0.56 4.74
C LYS A 19 4.22 1.02 4.63
N ILE A 20 3.28 0.10 4.42
CA ILE A 20 1.84 0.40 4.37
C ILE A 20 1.31 0.82 5.74
N SER A 21 1.59 0.04 6.79
CA SER A 21 1.10 0.28 8.15
C SER A 21 1.63 1.57 8.77
N PHE A 22 2.83 2.02 8.38
CA PHE A 22 3.42 3.27 8.86
C PHE A 22 3.14 4.49 7.98
N THR A 23 2.40 4.32 6.88
CA THR A 23 2.00 5.47 6.05
C THR A 23 0.62 5.96 6.49
N PRO A 24 0.45 7.25 6.84
CA PRO A 24 -0.85 7.82 7.16
C PRO A 24 -1.87 7.61 6.04
N PHE A 25 -3.15 7.46 6.39
CA PHE A 25 -4.23 7.30 5.43
C PHE A 25 -4.33 8.44 4.39
N MET A 26 -3.89 9.65 4.76
CA MET A 26 -3.89 10.82 3.87
C MET A 26 -2.79 10.77 2.81
N ASP A 27 -1.79 9.90 3.01
CA ASP A 27 -0.63 9.78 2.14
C ASP A 27 -0.75 8.56 1.23
N ARG A 28 -0.14 8.67 0.05
CA ARG A 28 -0.09 7.57 -0.93
C ARG A 28 1.32 7.02 -1.01
N ILE A 29 1.41 5.71 -1.17
CA ILE A 29 2.69 5.03 -1.35
C ILE A 29 2.86 4.72 -2.83
N ASN A 30 4.03 5.04 -3.37
CA ASN A 30 4.38 4.64 -4.72
C ASN A 30 4.72 3.15 -4.75
N VAL A 31 3.88 2.37 -5.42
CA VAL A 31 4.04 0.91 -5.58
C VAL A 31 5.42 0.56 -6.15
N TRP A 32 5.90 1.29 -7.15
CA TRP A 32 7.19 1.01 -7.78
C TRP A 32 8.36 1.23 -6.83
N GLU A 33 8.26 2.22 -5.93
CA GLU A 33 9.28 2.45 -4.91
C GLU A 33 9.34 1.30 -3.92
N VAL A 34 8.18 0.85 -3.45
CA VAL A 34 8.07 -0.29 -2.52
C VAL A 34 8.66 -1.55 -3.15
N LEU A 35 8.33 -1.84 -4.42
CA LEU A 35 8.81 -3.03 -5.12
C LEU A 35 10.30 -2.97 -5.45
N ARG A 36 10.87 -1.79 -5.70
CA ARG A 36 12.33 -1.68 -5.91
C ARG A 36 13.13 -2.03 -4.66
N ASN A 37 12.52 -1.82 -3.49
CA ASN A 37 13.13 -2.07 -2.19
C ASN A 37 12.88 -3.49 -1.66
N THR A 38 12.11 -4.32 -2.37
CA THR A 38 11.99 -5.75 -2.07
C THR A 38 13.03 -6.57 -2.85
N LEU A 39 13.43 -7.72 -2.30
CA LEU A 39 14.47 -8.58 -2.89
C LEU A 39 13.97 -9.31 -4.14
N THR A 40 12.69 -9.72 -4.16
CA THR A 40 12.06 -10.44 -5.28
C THR A 40 11.44 -9.49 -6.31
N ARG A 41 11.37 -8.19 -5.98
CA ARG A 41 10.84 -7.11 -6.82
C ARG A 41 9.47 -7.44 -7.46
N GLU A 42 9.27 -7.03 -8.71
CA GLU A 42 8.02 -7.23 -9.46
C GLU A 42 7.71 -8.70 -9.75
N LYS A 43 8.72 -9.57 -9.84
CA LYS A 43 8.56 -11.01 -10.14
C LYS A 43 7.87 -11.76 -9.00
N GLY A 44 8.05 -11.28 -7.77
CA GLY A 44 7.41 -11.85 -6.58
C GLY A 44 5.95 -11.45 -6.41
N LEU A 45 5.44 -10.49 -7.19
CA LEU A 45 4.16 -9.85 -6.93
C LEU A 45 3.00 -10.51 -7.69
N GLY A 46 2.08 -11.07 -6.90
CA GLY A 46 0.79 -11.69 -7.30
C GLY A 46 -0.12 -10.82 -8.15
N GLY A 47 -0.21 -9.58 -7.72
CA GLY A 47 -1.33 -8.69 -7.89
C GLY A 47 -1.41 -7.80 -6.65
N ILE A 48 -1.98 -6.61 -6.81
CA ILE A 48 -2.12 -5.62 -5.74
C ILE A 48 -3.61 -5.46 -5.52
N GLU A 49 -4.12 -5.97 -4.40
CA GLU A 49 -5.50 -5.75 -3.98
C GLU A 49 -5.48 -4.79 -2.77
N THR A 50 -5.81 -3.51 -3.01
CA THR A 50 -5.97 -2.52 -1.94
C THR A 50 -7.46 -2.29 -1.69
N ARG A 51 -7.96 -2.64 -0.50
CA ARG A 51 -9.30 -2.21 -0.04
C ARG A 51 -9.17 -0.86 0.67
N GLY A 52 -9.42 0.23 -0.05
CA GLY A 52 -9.44 1.59 0.49
C GLY A 52 -10.34 2.49 -0.34
N VAL A 53 -11.22 3.25 0.31
CA VAL A 53 -12.23 4.10 -0.34
C VAL A 53 -11.60 5.44 -0.74
N LEU A 54 -11.58 5.74 -2.03
CA LEU A 54 -11.33 7.11 -2.52
C LEU A 54 -12.51 8.00 -2.08
N ARG A 55 -12.25 9.05 -1.30
CA ARG A 55 -13.24 10.10 -1.01
C ARG A 55 -12.76 11.44 -1.55
N ILE A 56 -13.38 11.87 -2.65
CA ILE A 56 -13.28 13.24 -3.18
C ILE A 56 -14.38 14.04 -2.50
N GLY A 57 -14.11 14.57 -1.31
CA GLY A 57 -15.09 15.36 -0.58
C GLY A 57 -14.59 15.73 0.80
N MET A 58 -14.44 17.03 1.03
CA MET A 58 -14.11 17.61 2.33
C MET A 58 -15.31 17.39 3.28
N PRO A 59 -15.10 17.03 4.56
CA PRO A 59 -16.20 17.05 5.52
C PRO A 59 -16.77 18.47 5.56
N TYR A 60 -18.08 18.59 5.34
CA TYR A 60 -18.80 19.85 5.49
C TYR A 60 -18.55 20.34 6.93
N LYS A 61 -18.01 21.56 7.07
CA LYS A 61 -17.76 22.13 8.39
C LYS A 61 -19.09 22.26 9.13
N THR A 62 -19.27 21.49 10.19
CA THR A 62 -20.27 21.82 11.21
C THR A 62 -19.58 22.70 12.25
N LYS A 63 -20.19 23.85 12.55
CA LYS A 63 -20.44 24.47 13.88
C LYS A 63 -20.74 25.97 13.68
N ALA A 64 -21.65 26.62 14.39
CA ALA A 64 -22.44 26.28 15.58
C ALA A 64 -23.74 27.13 15.57
N ASN A 65 -24.67 26.83 16.49
CA ASN A 65 -25.88 27.61 16.81
C ASN A 65 -25.84 29.09 16.37
N ASP A 66 -26.81 29.45 15.51
CA ASP A 66 -27.73 30.56 15.68
C ASP A 66 -29.08 30.15 15.06
#